data_AF-A0A936MKT8-F1
#
_entry.id   AF-A0A936MKT8-F1
#
_cell.length_a   1.000
_cell.length_b   1.000
_cell.length_c   1.000
_cell.angle_alpha   90.00
_cell.angle_beta   90.00
_cell.angle_gamma   90.00
#
_symmetry.space_group_name_H-M   'P 1'
#
loop_
_entity.id
_entity.type
_entity.pdbx_description
1 polymer ?
#
loop_
_entity_poly.entity_id
_entity_poly.type
_entity_poly.pdbx_seq_one_letter_code
_entity_poly.pdbx_strand_id
1 'polypeptide(L)'
;MTFKLTNAMAMLALLAMGTVVSAGCSEQCVDGTACACAGETCELACESATGGNCSLDCTDGATCKFDCPGGNCSVNCKGAKSCEVTCAGGGCGLNCSGGTEVCKITQCTQACGLTCGDATTCSSSCDALSACTKS
;
A
#
# COMPACT_ATOMS: atom_id res chain seq x y z
N MET A 1 -14.01 35.48 -52.32
CA MET A 1 -12.80 36.11 -51.74
C MET A 1 -12.42 35.32 -50.50
N THR A 2 -11.34 34.56 -50.61
CA THR A 2 -10.65 33.79 -49.55
C THR A 2 -10.01 34.72 -48.52
N PHE A 3 -10.16 34.43 -47.22
CA PHE A 3 -9.17 34.78 -46.20
C PHE A 3 -8.99 33.62 -45.22
N LYS A 4 -7.76 33.10 -45.21
CA LYS A 4 -7.19 32.09 -44.31
C LYS A 4 -6.70 32.76 -43.00
N LEU A 5 -6.38 31.91 -42.03
CA LEU A 5 -5.57 32.12 -40.81
C LEU A 5 -6.37 32.71 -39.62
N THR A 6 -6.33 32.15 -38.41
CA THR A 6 -5.14 31.61 -37.73
C THR A 6 -5.51 30.47 -36.76
N ASN A 7 -4.78 29.37 -36.86
CA ASN A 7 -4.67 28.31 -35.86
C ASN A 7 -4.40 28.91 -34.48
N ALA A 8 -5.32 28.70 -33.54
CA ALA A 8 -5.03 28.81 -32.12
C ALA A 8 -4.14 27.62 -31.74
N MET A 9 -2.82 27.79 -31.93
CA MET A 9 -1.81 26.97 -31.27
C MET A 9 -1.99 27.17 -29.77
N ALA A 10 -2.73 26.26 -29.14
CA ALA A 10 -2.75 26.12 -27.70
C ALA A 10 -1.30 25.92 -27.25
N MET A 11 -0.77 26.93 -26.57
CA MET A 11 0.39 26.80 -25.69
C MET A 11 0.04 25.72 -24.67
N LEU A 12 0.35 24.47 -24.98
CA LEU A 12 0.43 23.41 -23.99
C LEU A 12 1.74 23.69 -23.24
N ALA A 13 1.63 24.56 -22.24
CA ALA A 13 2.61 24.67 -21.18
C ALA A 13 2.74 23.27 -20.56
N LEU A 14 3.77 22.51 -20.96
CA LEU A 14 4.21 21.36 -20.21
C LEU A 14 4.65 21.91 -18.85
N LEU A 15 3.71 21.89 -17.91
CA LEU A 15 3.98 22.01 -16.49
C LEU A 15 5.09 21.02 -16.19
N ALA A 16 6.25 21.56 -15.82
CA ALA A 16 7.30 20.83 -15.14
C ALA A 16 6.65 20.21 -13.90
N MET A 17 6.25 18.95 -14.02
CA MET A 17 5.90 18.12 -12.89
C MET A 17 7.21 17.85 -12.17
N GLY A 18 7.56 18.76 -11.26
CA GLY A 18 8.58 18.54 -10.27
C GLY A 18 8.17 17.30 -9.49
N THR A 19 8.82 16.18 -9.75
CA THR A 19 8.74 15.03 -8.88
C THR A 19 9.63 15.35 -7.70
N VAL A 20 8.97 15.69 -6.60
CA VAL A 20 9.54 15.91 -5.29
C VAL A 20 10.46 14.75 -4.94
N VAL A 21 11.77 15.00 -4.86
CA VAL A 21 12.69 14.16 -4.10
C VAL A 21 12.36 14.42 -2.64
N SER A 22 11.41 13.65 -2.12
CA SER A 22 11.19 13.51 -0.69
C SER A 22 12.02 12.31 -0.23
N ALA A 23 13.04 12.61 0.59
CA ALA A 23 13.81 11.59 1.28
C ALA A 23 12.91 10.98 2.36
N GLY A 24 12.30 9.85 2.06
CA GLY A 24 11.48 9.10 3.00
C GLY A 24 10.58 8.12 2.25
N CYS A 25 11.14 6.95 1.92
CA CYS A 25 10.44 5.78 1.35
C CYS A 25 9.70 6.10 0.03
N SER A 26 10.24 5.67 -1.11
CA SER A 26 9.59 5.84 -2.41
C SER A 26 8.11 5.47 -2.33
N GLU A 27 7.21 6.40 -2.71
CA GLU A 27 5.73 6.23 -2.77
C GLU A 27 5.29 4.96 -3.51
N GLN A 28 6.21 4.34 -4.25
CA GLN A 28 6.04 3.11 -5.00
C GLN A 28 6.92 2.01 -4.40
N CYS A 29 6.27 0.95 -3.92
CA CYS A 29 6.93 -0.32 -3.65
C CYS A 29 7.02 -1.11 -4.96
N VAL A 30 8.25 -1.35 -5.41
CA VAL A 30 8.51 -2.12 -6.62
C VAL A 30 8.64 -3.61 -6.29
N ASP A 31 8.19 -4.45 -7.23
CA ASP A 31 8.19 -5.91 -7.12
C ASP A 31 9.55 -6.45 -6.69
N GLY A 32 9.55 -7.33 -5.68
CA GLY A 32 10.77 -7.97 -5.17
C GLY A 32 11.65 -7.10 -4.27
N THR A 33 11.27 -5.85 -3.95
CA THR A 33 11.98 -5.02 -2.97
C THR A 33 11.16 -4.81 -1.70
N ALA A 34 11.81 -4.97 -0.55
CA ALA A 34 11.21 -4.66 0.74
C ALA A 34 11.21 -3.14 0.98
N CYS A 35 10.02 -2.58 1.12
CA CYS A 35 9.80 -1.23 1.61
C CYS A 35 9.85 -1.23 3.13
N ALA A 36 10.46 -0.21 3.73
CA ALA A 36 10.44 -0.03 5.17
C ALA A 36 9.86 1.34 5.49
N CYS A 37 9.01 1.44 6.50
CA CYS A 37 8.47 2.69 7.04
C CYS A 37 8.65 2.68 8.56
N ALA A 38 9.27 3.72 9.11
CA ALA A 38 9.58 3.80 10.53
C ALA A 38 9.30 5.20 11.08
N GLY A 39 8.62 5.29 12.23
CA GLY A 39 8.42 6.54 12.99
C GLY A 39 7.45 7.57 12.40
N GLU A 40 7.03 7.42 11.14
CA GLU A 40 6.20 8.40 10.44
C GLU A 40 4.95 7.78 9.80
N THR A 41 4.15 8.61 9.12
CA THR A 41 3.01 8.11 8.33
C THR A 41 3.47 7.84 6.91
N CYS A 42 3.32 6.60 6.44
CA CYS A 42 3.64 6.23 5.08
C CYS A 42 2.40 5.73 4.35
N GLU A 43 2.16 6.26 3.15
CA GLU A 43 1.15 5.79 2.23
C GLU A 43 1.88 5.23 1.00
N LEU A 44 1.82 3.92 0.84
CA LEU A 44 2.60 3.18 -0.15
C LEU A 44 1.67 2.34 -1.02
N ALA A 45 1.95 2.25 -2.31
CA ALA A 45 1.24 1.37 -3.22
C ALA A 45 2.19 0.39 -3.91
N CYS A 46 1.75 -0.85 -4.05
CA CYS A 46 2.41 -1.88 -4.84
C CYS A 46 1.95 -1.78 -6.29
N GLU A 47 2.62 -0.94 -7.07
CA GLU A 47 2.42 -0.85 -8.51
C GLU A 47 3.27 -1.92 -9.23
N SER A 48 2.87 -3.18 -9.13
CA SER A 48 3.49 -4.25 -9.93
C SER A 48 2.70 -4.49 -11.21
N ALA A 49 3.37 -4.37 -12.37
CA ALA A 49 2.80 -4.66 -13.68
C ALA A 49 2.52 -6.16 -13.91
N THR A 50 3.10 -7.04 -13.09
CA THR A 50 3.08 -8.50 -13.27
C THR A 50 2.53 -9.30 -12.09
N GLY A 51 2.10 -8.65 -11.00
CA GLY A 51 1.51 -9.30 -9.82
C GLY A 51 2.22 -8.93 -8.53
N GLY A 52 1.47 -8.71 -7.44
CA GLY A 52 1.90 -7.92 -6.28
C GLY A 52 2.80 -8.62 -5.26
N ASN A 53 4.03 -8.98 -5.62
CA ASN A 53 5.02 -9.50 -4.66
C ASN A 53 5.78 -8.37 -3.95
N CYS A 54 5.04 -7.40 -3.39
CA CYS A 54 5.65 -6.33 -2.62
C CYS A 54 5.78 -6.74 -1.15
N SER A 55 6.90 -6.37 -0.53
CA SER A 55 7.10 -6.54 0.90
C SER A 55 7.15 -5.18 1.59
N LEU A 56 6.43 -5.02 2.70
CA LEU A 56 6.43 -3.80 3.51
C LEU A 56 6.73 -4.15 4.97
N ASP A 57 7.73 -3.49 5.55
CA ASP A 57 8.04 -3.48 6.98
C ASP A 57 7.62 -2.13 7.58
N CYS A 58 6.70 -2.15 8.54
CA CYS A 58 6.23 -0.96 9.26
C CYS A 58 6.66 -1.06 10.73
N THR A 59 7.48 -0.13 11.21
CA THR A 59 8.08 -0.19 12.55
C THR A 59 8.04 1.14 13.29
N ASP A 60 8.50 1.12 14.55
CA ASP A 60 8.81 2.32 15.34
C ASP A 60 7.63 3.29 15.53
N GLY A 61 6.42 2.76 15.72
CA GLY A 61 5.21 3.57 15.91
C GLY A 61 4.69 4.23 14.62
N ALA A 62 5.15 3.79 13.45
CA ALA A 62 4.68 4.30 12.17
C ALA A 62 3.19 4.06 11.94
N THR A 63 2.59 4.89 11.09
CA THR A 63 1.23 4.72 10.56
C THR A 63 1.34 4.34 9.09
N CYS A 64 1.22 3.06 8.78
CA CYS A 64 1.40 2.55 7.42
C CYS A 64 0.05 2.27 6.77
N LYS A 65 -0.16 2.85 5.59
CA LYS A 65 -1.23 2.49 4.67
C LYS A 65 -0.61 1.89 3.43
N PHE A 66 -1.03 0.68 3.09
CA PHE A 66 -0.48 -0.06 1.98
C PHE A 66 -1.56 -0.54 1.02
N ASP A 67 -1.44 -0.20 -0.26
CA ASP A 67 -2.33 -0.70 -1.31
C ASP A 67 -1.64 -1.80 -2.13
N CYS A 68 -2.23 -2.98 -2.15
CA CYS A 68 -1.80 -4.15 -2.92
C CYS A 68 -2.91 -4.61 -3.86
N PRO A 69 -3.14 -3.90 -4.98
CA PRO A 69 -4.18 -4.28 -5.92
C PRO A 69 -3.83 -5.59 -6.64
N GLY A 70 -2.54 -5.85 -6.86
CA GLY A 70 -2.04 -7.07 -7.53
C GLY A 70 -2.07 -8.35 -6.70
N GLY A 71 -2.34 -8.27 -5.39
CA GLY A 71 -2.35 -9.42 -4.47
C GLY A 71 -0.97 -10.03 -4.21
N ASN A 72 -0.86 -10.98 -3.27
CA ASN A 72 0.38 -11.65 -2.85
C ASN A 72 1.42 -10.76 -2.13
N CYS A 73 1.00 -9.63 -1.56
CA CYS A 73 1.91 -8.79 -0.79
C CYS A 73 2.18 -9.35 0.62
N SER A 74 3.39 -9.11 1.11
CA SER A 74 3.80 -9.45 2.48
C SER A 74 4.00 -8.18 3.30
N VAL A 75 3.19 -7.97 4.32
CA VAL A 75 3.23 -6.78 5.18
C VAL A 75 3.52 -7.21 6.61
N ASN A 76 4.53 -6.61 7.22
CA ASN A 76 4.99 -6.90 8.56
C ASN A 76 5.03 -5.62 9.38
N CYS A 77 4.19 -5.56 10.40
CA CYS A 77 3.93 -4.39 11.21
C CYS A 77 4.35 -4.68 12.65
N LYS A 78 5.56 -4.24 13.02
CA LYS A 78 6.17 -4.50 14.31
C LYS A 78 6.26 -3.24 15.16
N GLY A 79 5.41 -3.13 16.17
CA GLY A 79 5.32 -1.95 17.03
C GLY A 79 4.86 -0.71 16.25
N ALA A 80 4.08 -0.91 15.19
CA ALA A 80 3.50 0.17 14.40
C ALA A 80 2.28 0.75 15.13
N LYS A 81 2.02 2.04 15.02
CA LYS A 81 0.81 2.60 15.61
C LYS A 81 -0.43 2.14 14.84
N SER A 82 -0.37 2.23 13.52
CA SER A 82 -1.44 1.73 12.66
C SER A 82 -0.87 1.05 11.43
N CYS A 83 -1.48 -0.05 11.04
CA CYS A 83 -1.12 -0.83 9.87
C CYS A 83 -2.41 -1.22 9.14
N GLU A 84 -2.68 -0.49 8.05
CA GLU A 84 -3.86 -0.65 7.21
C GLU A 84 -3.44 -1.12 5.82
N VAL A 85 -3.89 -2.30 5.43
CA VAL A 85 -3.56 -2.91 4.15
C VAL A 85 -4.83 -3.07 3.32
N THR A 86 -4.80 -2.64 2.07
CA THR A 86 -5.82 -2.93 1.06
C THR A 86 -5.27 -4.02 0.16
N CYS A 87 -5.95 -5.16 0.05
CA CYS A 87 -5.50 -6.31 -0.73
C CYS A 87 -6.58 -6.80 -1.69
N ALA A 88 -6.86 -6.04 -2.75
CA ALA A 88 -7.91 -6.41 -3.69
C ALA A 88 -7.63 -7.72 -4.45
N GLY A 89 -6.36 -7.96 -4.78
CA GLY A 89 -5.93 -9.15 -5.54
C GLY A 89 -5.91 -10.47 -4.75
N GLY A 90 -6.09 -10.43 -3.42
CA GLY A 90 -6.02 -11.60 -2.55
C GLY A 90 -4.58 -12.09 -2.30
N GLY A 91 -4.43 -13.13 -1.48
CA GLY A 91 -3.12 -13.74 -1.23
C GLY A 91 -2.17 -12.93 -0.33
N CYS A 92 -2.60 -11.79 0.23
CA CYS A 92 -1.72 -10.98 1.06
C CYS A 92 -1.52 -11.57 2.46
N GLY A 93 -0.30 -11.51 2.95
CA GLY A 93 0.04 -11.78 4.35
C GLY A 93 0.20 -10.47 5.10
N LEU A 94 -0.60 -10.25 6.15
CA LEU A 94 -0.41 -9.16 7.10
C LEU A 94 -0.02 -9.77 8.46
N ASN A 95 1.16 -9.42 8.95
CA ASN A 95 1.66 -9.84 10.25
C ASN A 95 1.83 -8.63 11.17
N CYS A 96 1.07 -8.58 12.25
CA CYS A 96 1.17 -7.55 13.28
C CYS A 96 1.77 -8.15 14.54
N SER A 97 2.80 -7.51 15.10
CA SER A 97 3.48 -7.95 16.31
C SER A 97 4.09 -6.78 17.09
N GLY A 98 4.55 -7.02 18.32
CA GLY A 98 5.36 -6.04 19.05
C GLY A 98 4.60 -4.79 19.51
N GLY A 99 3.31 -4.92 19.82
CA GLY A 99 2.49 -3.82 20.35
C GLY A 99 1.85 -2.93 19.29
N THR A 100 1.57 -3.47 18.09
CA THR A 100 0.90 -2.71 17.03
C THR A 100 -0.53 -2.34 17.44
N GLU A 101 -0.96 -1.08 17.44
CA GLU A 101 -2.31 -0.76 17.99
C GLU A 101 -3.42 -1.17 17.02
N VAL A 102 -3.29 -0.81 15.75
CA VAL A 102 -4.29 -1.10 14.71
C VAL A 102 -3.68 -1.99 13.64
N CYS A 103 -4.31 -3.13 13.41
CA CYS A 103 -3.96 -4.10 12.39
C CYS A 103 -5.20 -4.41 11.55
N LYS A 104 -5.24 -3.92 10.31
CA LYS A 104 -6.43 -4.05 9.47
C LYS A 104 -6.07 -4.43 8.05
N ILE A 105 -6.73 -5.47 7.54
CA ILE A 105 -6.70 -5.81 6.12
C ILE A 105 -8.08 -5.62 5.50
N THR A 106 -8.15 -4.93 4.37
CA THR A 106 -9.38 -4.60 3.67
C THR A 106 -9.36 -5.05 2.22
N GLN A 107 -10.56 -5.20 1.64
CA GLN A 107 -10.77 -5.65 0.26
C GLN A 107 -10.16 -6.99 -0.11
N CYS A 108 -9.70 -7.77 0.88
CA CYS A 108 -9.26 -9.12 0.60
C CYS A 108 -10.43 -10.06 0.41
N THR A 109 -10.48 -10.66 -0.78
CA THR A 109 -11.56 -11.53 -1.24
C THR A 109 -11.19 -13.02 -1.18
N GLN A 110 -9.90 -13.36 -1.13
CA GLN A 110 -9.43 -14.74 -1.05
C GLN A 110 -7.98 -14.85 -0.56
N ALA A 111 -7.69 -15.94 0.18
CA ALA A 111 -6.35 -16.41 0.53
C ALA A 111 -5.48 -15.41 1.32
N CYS A 112 -6.05 -14.47 2.07
CA CYS A 112 -5.24 -13.62 2.94
C CYS A 112 -4.92 -14.28 4.29
N GLY A 113 -3.68 -14.09 4.73
CA GLY A 113 -3.26 -14.40 6.09
C GLY A 113 -3.24 -13.12 6.92
N LEU A 114 -3.94 -13.10 8.04
CA LEU A 114 -3.86 -12.03 9.03
C LEU A 114 -3.35 -12.63 10.34
N THR A 115 -2.16 -12.24 10.75
CA THR A 115 -1.64 -12.51 12.09
C THR A 115 -1.82 -11.24 12.92
N CYS A 116 -2.68 -11.30 13.92
CA CYS A 116 -2.99 -10.13 14.76
C CYS A 116 -1.90 -9.86 15.79
N GLY A 117 -1.22 -10.90 16.26
CA GLY A 117 -0.28 -10.83 17.38
C GLY A 117 -0.91 -10.12 18.59
N ASP A 118 -0.26 -9.06 19.07
CA ASP A 118 -0.69 -8.30 20.24
C ASP A 118 -1.56 -7.07 19.89
N ALA A 119 -2.14 -7.03 18.69
CA ALA A 119 -2.80 -5.81 18.24
C ALA A 119 -4.12 -5.51 18.96
N THR A 120 -4.27 -4.26 19.41
CA THR A 120 -5.47 -3.79 20.13
C THR A 120 -6.72 -3.94 19.26
N THR A 121 -6.62 -3.54 18.00
CA THR A 121 -7.68 -3.69 17.00
C THR A 121 -7.16 -4.57 15.88
N CYS A 122 -7.81 -5.71 15.68
CA CYS A 122 -7.48 -6.61 14.58
C CYS A 122 -8.72 -7.03 13.78
N SER A 123 -8.82 -6.50 12.56
CA SER A 123 -10.00 -6.68 11.70
C SER A 123 -9.60 -7.07 10.28
N SER A 124 -10.35 -7.99 9.68
CA SER A 124 -10.22 -8.34 8.26
C SER A 124 -11.53 -8.10 7.53
N SER A 125 -11.48 -7.60 6.29
CA SER A 125 -12.66 -7.64 5.41
C SER A 125 -13.02 -9.07 4.98
N CYS A 126 -12.14 -10.04 5.26
CA CYS A 126 -12.36 -11.44 5.01
C CYS A 126 -13.14 -12.18 6.10
N ASP A 127 -13.51 -11.57 7.24
CA ASP A 127 -14.13 -12.32 8.35
C ASP A 127 -15.45 -13.04 7.94
N ALA A 128 -16.01 -12.71 6.76
CA ALA A 128 -17.15 -13.39 6.14
C ALA A 128 -16.78 -14.56 5.17
N LEU A 129 -15.50 -14.74 4.85
CA LEU A 129 -14.98 -15.70 3.87
C LEU A 129 -14.06 -16.69 4.56
N SER A 130 -14.42 -17.97 4.53
CA SER A 130 -13.62 -19.11 5.03
C SER A 130 -12.26 -19.32 4.35
N ALA A 131 -11.84 -18.37 3.49
CA ALA A 131 -10.60 -18.37 2.73
C ALA A 131 -9.49 -17.52 3.36
N CYS A 132 -9.75 -16.83 4.48
CA CYS A 132 -8.72 -16.07 5.19
C CYS A 132 -8.41 -16.70 6.55
N THR A 133 -7.12 -16.81 6.85
CA THR A 133 -6.62 -17.39 8.09
C THR A 133 -6.31 -16.25 9.05
N LYS A 134 -7.08 -16.14 10.14
CA LYS A 134 -6.82 -15.21 11.24
C LYS A 134 -6.15 -15.96 12.39
N SER A 135 -4.95 -15.53 12.77
CA SER A 135 -4.12 -16.14 13.82
C SER A 135 -3.67 -15.15 14.86
#